data_AF-A0AAW1DFG4-F1
#
_entry.id   AF-A0AAW1DFG4-F1
#
_cell.length_a   1.000
_cell.length_b   1.000
_cell.length_c   1.000
_cell.angle_alpha   90.00
_cell.angle_beta   90.00
_cell.angle_gamma   90.00
#
_symmetry.space_group_name_H-M   'P 1'
#
loop_
_entity.id
_entity.type
_entity.pdbx_description
1 polymer ?
#
loop_
_entity_poly.entity_id
_entity_poly.type
_entity_poly.pdbx_seq_one_letter_code
_entity_poly.pdbx_strand_id
1 'polypeptide(L)'
;MAIIDYYIILTVFIASSTGYIIGESCRYDSDCFVEHSYCLRQEICECKENYIATSDLRFCVATVGAICDSKHDCSSLPNSICYEQTCLCDRGFVSDPHNMNCKPVSSGLQGQCEFDLQCQHTMGDYAVCKHGQCQCLPGYIFIGKCIKTRGKLF
;
A
#
# COMPACT_ATOMS: atom_id res chain seq x y z
N MET A 1 39.05 29.28 -30.25
CA MET A 1 38.95 28.67 -28.91
C MET A 1 37.91 29.44 -28.09
N ALA A 2 36.64 29.39 -28.50
CA ALA A 2 35.54 30.07 -27.82
C ALA A 2 34.21 29.31 -28.03
N ILE A 3 34.12 28.54 -29.11
CA ILE A 3 32.98 27.67 -29.42
C ILE A 3 33.00 26.41 -28.54
N ILE A 4 34.18 25.87 -28.21
CA ILE A 4 34.34 24.68 -27.36
C ILE A 4 33.84 24.97 -25.93
N ASP A 5 34.10 26.17 -25.39
CA ASP A 5 33.62 26.57 -24.07
C ASP A 5 32.10 26.76 -24.01
N TYR A 6 31.46 27.21 -25.09
CA TYR A 6 29.99 27.29 -25.18
C TYR A 6 29.33 25.91 -25.17
N TYR A 7 29.89 24.93 -25.90
CA TYR A 7 29.40 23.55 -25.86
C TYR A 7 29.66 22.89 -24.51
N ILE A 8 30.78 23.17 -23.85
CA ILE A 8 31.06 22.68 -22.49
C ILE A 8 30.06 23.28 -21.50
N ILE A 9 29.77 24.59 -21.58
CA ILE A 9 28.77 25.24 -20.74
C ILE A 9 27.37 24.68 -21.03
N LEU A 10 27.00 24.41 -22.29
CA LEU A 10 25.75 23.73 -22.63
C LEU A 10 25.68 22.31 -22.04
N THR A 11 26.78 21.54 -22.09
CA THR A 11 26.85 20.20 -21.49
C THR A 11 26.92 20.20 -19.95
N VAL A 12 27.41 21.28 -19.34
CA VAL A 12 27.42 21.49 -17.87
C VAL A 12 26.04 21.94 -17.37
N PHE A 13 25.25 22.64 -18.20
CA PHE A 13 23.84 22.95 -17.90
C PHE A 13 22.88 21.79 -18.15
N ILE A 14 23.30 20.72 -18.84
CA ILE A 14 22.66 19.40 -18.73
C ILE A 14 23.25 18.69 -17.51
N ALA A 15 23.30 19.39 -16.36
CA ALA A 15 23.46 18.72 -15.08
C ALA A 15 22.33 17.70 -15.02
N SER A 16 22.72 16.43 -15.13
CA SER A 16 21.87 15.26 -15.15
C SER A 16 20.72 15.47 -14.17
N SER A 17 19.52 15.66 -14.70
CA SER A 17 18.32 15.73 -13.88
C SER A 17 18.05 14.31 -13.36
N THR A 18 18.78 13.94 -12.31
CA THR A 18 18.66 12.69 -11.59
C THR A 18 17.55 12.85 -10.56
N GLY A 19 16.59 11.92 -10.55
CA GLY A 19 15.44 11.89 -9.65
C GLY A 19 14.06 11.87 -10.34
N TYR A 20 13.99 11.56 -11.63
CA TYR A 20 12.72 11.30 -12.33
C TYR A 20 12.26 9.84 -12.21
N ILE A 21 13.10 8.97 -11.68
CA ILE A 21 12.81 7.55 -11.47
C ILE A 21 13.22 7.18 -10.04
N ILE A 22 12.42 6.32 -9.39
CA ILE A 22 12.76 5.75 -8.09
C ILE A 22 14.04 4.91 -8.18
N GLY A 23 14.94 5.09 -7.22
CA GLY A 23 16.26 4.46 -7.23
C GLY A 23 17.38 5.32 -7.85
N GLU A 24 17.07 6.50 -8.40
CA GLU A 24 18.10 7.43 -8.87
C GLU A 24 18.80 8.14 -7.72
N SER A 25 20.05 8.57 -7.96
CA SER A 25 20.81 9.30 -6.95
C SER A 25 20.27 10.71 -6.74
N CYS A 26 20.28 11.16 -5.49
CA CYS A 26 19.84 12.48 -5.06
C CYS A 26 20.72 12.97 -3.90
N ARG A 27 20.65 14.26 -3.58
CA ARG A 27 21.25 14.86 -2.38
C ARG A 27 20.19 15.47 -1.46
N TYR A 28 19.12 15.99 -2.03
CA TYR A 28 18.00 16.60 -1.33
C TYR A 28 16.68 16.05 -1.84
N ASP A 29 15.63 16.11 -1.02
CA ASP A 29 14.28 15.68 -1.42
C ASP A 29 13.79 16.40 -2.68
N SER A 30 14.21 17.65 -2.89
CA SER A 30 13.89 18.43 -4.09
C SER A 30 14.49 17.90 -5.38
N ASP A 31 15.47 16.99 -5.30
CA ASP A 31 16.04 16.34 -6.48
C ASP A 31 15.11 15.22 -6.99
N CYS A 32 14.24 14.69 -6.11
CA CYS A 32 13.30 13.62 -6.46
C CYS A 32 11.98 14.20 -6.97
N PHE A 33 11.82 14.21 -8.30
CA PHE A 33 10.67 14.76 -9.01
C PHE A 33 9.48 13.81 -9.10
N VAL A 34 9.67 12.52 -8.80
CA VAL A 34 8.56 11.58 -8.70
C VAL A 34 7.64 12.02 -7.55
N GLU A 35 6.35 12.18 -7.84
CA GLU A 35 5.38 12.57 -6.81
C GLU A 35 5.37 11.56 -5.66
N HIS A 36 5.21 12.06 -4.42
CA HIS A 36 5.30 11.26 -3.21
C HIS A 36 6.64 10.53 -3.01
N SER A 37 7.74 11.02 -3.58
CA SER A 37 9.10 10.54 -3.28
C SER A 37 9.91 11.52 -2.42
N TYR A 38 11.01 11.03 -1.86
CA TYR A 38 11.98 11.80 -1.07
C TYR A 38 13.38 11.20 -1.23
N CYS A 39 14.40 11.92 -0.79
CA CYS A 39 15.78 11.50 -0.93
C CYS A 39 16.24 10.73 0.32
N LEU A 40 16.08 9.41 0.30
CA LEU A 40 16.52 8.54 1.38
C LEU A 40 18.03 8.70 1.60
N ARG A 41 18.38 9.07 2.84
CA ARG A 41 19.77 9.20 3.33
C ARG A 41 20.64 10.14 2.49
N GLN A 42 20.05 11.08 1.75
CA GLN A 42 20.79 11.96 0.83
C GLN A 42 21.57 11.18 -0.23
N GLU A 43 21.07 9.99 -0.61
CA GLU A 43 21.74 9.09 -1.53
C GLU A 43 20.84 8.69 -2.70
N ILE A 44 19.58 8.32 -2.43
CA ILE A 44 18.71 7.66 -3.40
C ILE A 44 17.23 8.07 -3.27
N CYS A 45 16.54 8.27 -4.38
CA CYS A 45 15.11 8.59 -4.37
C CYS A 45 14.29 7.34 -4.02
N GLU A 46 13.38 7.48 -3.06
CA GLU A 46 12.48 6.44 -2.58
C GLU A 46 11.06 7.00 -2.40
N CYS A 47 10.05 6.15 -2.48
CA CYS A 47 8.67 6.54 -2.15
C CYS A 47 8.53 6.84 -0.65
N LYS A 48 7.72 7.84 -0.32
CA LYS A 48 7.34 8.18 1.06
C LYS A 48 6.55 7.03 1.71
N GLU A 49 6.43 7.08 3.03
CA GLU A 49 5.65 6.12 3.80
C GLU A 49 4.22 5.97 3.26
N ASN A 50 3.74 4.73 3.18
CA ASN A 50 2.45 4.35 2.58
C ASN A 50 2.31 4.67 1.08
N TYR A 51 3.42 4.77 0.36
CA TYR A 51 3.47 4.71 -1.09
C TYR A 51 4.46 3.66 -1.55
N ILE A 52 4.18 3.02 -2.69
CA ILE A 52 5.05 2.00 -3.30
C ILE A 52 5.38 2.35 -4.73
N ALA A 53 6.60 1.99 -5.17
CA ALA A 53 7.03 2.23 -6.54
C ALA A 53 6.29 1.29 -7.51
N THR A 54 5.87 1.82 -8.66
CA THR A 54 5.37 1.02 -9.78
C THR A 54 6.49 0.16 -10.38
N SER A 55 6.13 -0.88 -11.14
CA SER A 55 7.11 -1.78 -11.76
C SER A 55 8.07 -1.09 -12.73
N ASP A 56 7.66 0.04 -13.31
CA ASP A 56 8.50 0.87 -14.18
C ASP A 56 9.25 1.98 -13.43
N LEU A 57 9.10 2.03 -12.09
CA LEU A 57 9.78 2.95 -11.16
C LEU A 57 9.47 4.43 -11.39
N ARG A 58 8.44 4.75 -12.17
CA ARG A 58 8.10 6.14 -12.53
C ARG A 58 7.10 6.81 -11.59
N PHE A 59 6.39 6.03 -10.78
CA PHE A 59 5.35 6.54 -9.92
C PHE A 59 5.44 5.90 -8.54
N CYS A 60 5.11 6.68 -7.52
CA CYS A 60 4.79 6.19 -6.19
C CYS A 60 3.27 6.18 -6.04
N VAL A 61 2.67 5.00 -5.91
CA VAL A 61 1.23 4.82 -5.78
C VAL A 61 0.82 4.62 -4.33
N ALA A 62 -0.31 5.19 -3.95
CA ALA A 62 -0.83 5.14 -2.59
C ALA A 62 -1.16 3.70 -2.16
N THR A 63 -0.85 3.39 -0.89
CA THR A 63 -1.28 2.19 -0.17
C THR A 63 -2.26 2.58 0.95
N VAL A 64 -2.84 1.59 1.65
CA VAL A 64 -3.64 1.87 2.85
C VAL A 64 -2.77 2.61 3.86
N GLY A 65 -3.26 3.74 4.37
CA GLY A 65 -2.51 4.65 5.25
C GLY A 65 -1.88 5.86 4.55
N ALA A 66 -1.90 5.94 3.21
CA ALA A 66 -1.40 7.10 2.49
C ALA A 66 -2.15 8.38 2.85
N ILE A 67 -1.45 9.51 2.88
CA ILE A 67 -2.07 10.81 3.11
C ILE A 67 -2.87 11.21 1.87
N CYS A 68 -4.06 11.77 2.08
CA CYS A 68 -4.91 12.26 1.00
C CYS A 68 -5.68 13.51 1.42
N ASP A 69 -6.01 14.35 0.45
CA ASP A 69 -6.92 15.48 0.58
C ASP A 69 -8.28 15.18 -0.07
N SER A 70 -8.28 14.33 -1.09
CA SER A 70 -9.46 13.99 -1.87
C SER A 70 -9.50 12.50 -2.23
N LYS A 71 -10.67 12.04 -2.70
CA LYS A 71 -10.83 10.67 -3.20
C LYS A 71 -9.90 10.36 -4.39
N HIS A 72 -9.46 11.36 -5.14
CA HIS A 72 -8.60 11.15 -6.30
C HIS A 72 -7.19 10.67 -5.93
N ASP A 73 -6.71 11.05 -4.76
CA ASP A 73 -5.34 10.72 -4.30
C ASP A 73 -5.20 9.23 -4.01
N CYS A 74 -6.29 8.59 -3.56
CA CYS A 74 -6.35 7.14 -3.34
C CYS A 74 -6.71 6.34 -4.60
N SER A 75 -6.82 6.97 -5.78
CA SER A 75 -7.34 6.30 -6.99
C SER A 75 -6.44 5.16 -7.49
N SER A 76 -5.15 5.19 -7.17
CA SER A 76 -4.22 4.09 -7.46
C SER A 76 -4.42 2.87 -6.57
N LEU A 77 -5.18 3.00 -5.48
CA LEU A 77 -5.58 1.94 -4.56
C LEU A 77 -7.07 1.62 -4.80
N PRO A 78 -7.41 0.59 -5.59
CA PRO A 78 -8.80 0.27 -5.89
C PRO A 78 -9.61 -0.05 -4.63
N ASN A 79 -10.90 0.29 -4.64
CA ASN A 79 -11.83 0.09 -3.52
C ASN A 79 -11.43 0.80 -2.23
N SER A 80 -10.80 1.97 -2.37
CA SER A 80 -10.45 2.84 -1.25
C SER A 80 -11.19 4.18 -1.29
N ILE A 81 -11.17 4.86 -0.16
CA ILE A 81 -11.69 6.20 0.02
C ILE A 81 -10.70 7.02 0.84
N CYS A 82 -10.66 8.32 0.58
CA CYS A 82 -10.01 9.26 1.47
C CYS A 82 -10.94 9.58 2.64
N TYR A 83 -10.54 9.19 3.86
CA TYR A 83 -11.28 9.44 5.09
C TYR A 83 -10.32 9.94 6.17
N GLU A 84 -10.66 11.07 6.82
CA GLU A 84 -9.80 11.71 7.83
C GLU A 84 -8.33 11.85 7.35
N GLN A 85 -8.16 12.40 6.14
CA GLN A 85 -6.86 12.61 5.47
C GLN A 85 -6.04 11.35 5.20
N THR A 86 -6.68 10.18 5.24
CA THR A 86 -6.00 8.89 5.06
C THR A 86 -6.73 8.02 4.05
N CYS A 87 -5.99 7.38 3.15
CA CYS A 87 -6.53 6.36 2.26
C CYS A 87 -6.84 5.08 3.05
N LEU A 88 -8.12 4.72 3.10
CA LEU A 88 -8.63 3.53 3.77
C LEU A 88 -9.44 2.69 2.80
N CYS A 89 -9.54 1.38 3.06
CA CYS A 89 -10.47 0.55 2.30
C CYS A 89 -11.91 1.00 2.52
N ASP A 90 -12.66 1.11 1.42
CA ASP A 90 -14.06 1.53 1.45
C ASP A 90 -14.95 0.42 2.08
N ARG A 91 -16.21 0.76 2.35
CA ARG A 91 -17.17 -0.15 2.96
C ARG A 91 -17.27 -1.46 2.19
N GLY A 92 -17.19 -2.58 2.91
CA GLY A 92 -17.22 -3.92 2.33
C GLY A 92 -15.85 -4.43 1.86
N PHE A 93 -14.78 -3.67 2.07
CA PHE A 93 -13.41 -4.07 1.78
C PHE A 93 -12.53 -3.98 3.03
N VAL A 94 -11.47 -4.79 3.04
CA VAL A 94 -10.45 -4.81 4.09
C VAL A 94 -9.06 -4.83 3.47
N SER A 95 -8.09 -4.26 4.19
CA SER A 95 -6.70 -4.20 3.77
C SER A 95 -6.06 -5.58 3.77
N ASP A 96 -5.26 -5.88 2.76
CA ASP A 96 -4.35 -7.02 2.82
C ASP A 96 -3.25 -6.82 3.90
N PRO A 97 -2.53 -7.88 4.30
CA PRO A 97 -1.48 -7.77 5.32
C PRO A 97 -0.31 -6.86 4.94
N HIS A 98 -0.21 -6.45 3.68
CA HIS A 98 0.86 -5.60 3.16
C HIS A 98 0.37 -4.17 2.89
N ASN A 99 -0.89 -3.84 3.21
CA ASN A 99 -1.54 -2.57 2.92
C ASN A 99 -1.62 -2.20 1.43
N MET A 100 -1.31 -3.12 0.52
CA MET A 100 -1.19 -2.81 -0.90
C MET A 100 -2.53 -2.91 -1.63
N ASN A 101 -3.50 -3.65 -1.09
CA ASN A 101 -4.77 -3.91 -1.75
C ASN A 101 -5.93 -3.89 -0.76
N CYS A 102 -7.07 -3.39 -1.23
CA CYS A 102 -8.35 -3.55 -0.56
C CYS A 102 -9.12 -4.72 -1.19
N LYS A 103 -9.27 -5.81 -0.43
CA LYS A 103 -9.99 -7.02 -0.86
C LYS A 103 -11.39 -7.06 -0.25
N PRO A 104 -12.36 -7.66 -0.94
CA PRO A 104 -13.73 -7.75 -0.43
C PRO A 104 -13.76 -8.55 0.87
N VAL A 105 -14.58 -8.07 1.80
CA VAL A 105 -14.96 -8.80 3.02
C VAL A 105 -15.60 -10.13 2.61
N SER A 106 -15.28 -11.20 3.34
CA SER A 106 -15.84 -12.51 3.06
C SER A 106 -17.29 -12.63 3.56
N SER A 107 -18.07 -13.44 2.86
CA SER A 107 -19.51 -13.65 3.11
C SER A 107 -19.83 -14.37 4.43
N GLY A 108 -18.83 -14.81 5.18
CA GLY A 108 -19.00 -15.56 6.43
C GLY A 108 -18.42 -16.97 6.34
N LEU A 109 -18.95 -17.92 7.13
CA LEU A 109 -18.44 -19.29 7.20
C LEU A 109 -18.41 -19.94 5.81
N GLN A 110 -17.30 -20.61 5.46
CA GLN A 110 -17.00 -21.17 4.13
C GLN A 110 -16.92 -20.16 2.98
N GLY A 111 -17.07 -18.86 3.25
CA GLY A 111 -16.86 -17.80 2.28
C GLY A 111 -15.43 -17.78 1.77
N GLN A 112 -15.25 -17.37 0.52
CA GLN A 112 -13.93 -17.26 -0.11
C GLN A 112 -13.07 -16.20 0.58
N CYS A 113 -11.78 -16.46 0.73
CA CYS A 113 -10.83 -15.54 1.34
C CYS A 113 -9.40 -15.80 0.85
N GLU A 114 -8.55 -14.80 0.99
CA GLU A 114 -7.10 -14.86 0.77
C GLU A 114 -6.36 -14.73 2.12
N PHE A 115 -6.91 -13.97 3.07
CA PHE A 115 -6.33 -13.72 4.39
C PHE A 115 -7.39 -13.57 5.49
N ASP A 116 -6.96 -13.72 6.75
CA ASP A 116 -7.84 -13.82 7.92
C ASP A 116 -8.76 -12.60 8.09
N LEU A 117 -8.27 -11.39 7.81
CA LEU A 117 -9.03 -10.16 8.04
C LEU A 117 -10.34 -10.09 7.25
N GLN A 118 -10.41 -10.73 6.06
CA GLN A 118 -11.65 -10.84 5.28
C GLN A 118 -12.72 -11.63 6.04
N CYS A 119 -12.31 -12.65 6.79
CA CYS A 119 -13.20 -13.46 7.61
C CYS A 119 -13.52 -12.78 8.94
N GLN A 120 -12.51 -12.19 9.58
CA GLN A 120 -12.62 -11.56 10.90
C GLN A 120 -13.59 -10.38 10.90
N HIS A 121 -13.67 -9.62 9.80
CA HIS A 121 -14.61 -8.51 9.66
C HIS A 121 -16.07 -8.95 9.88
N THR A 122 -16.47 -10.10 9.32
CA THR A 122 -17.84 -10.63 9.43
C THR A 122 -18.01 -11.51 10.68
N MET A 123 -17.02 -12.36 10.96
CA MET A 123 -17.14 -13.48 11.90
C MET A 123 -16.42 -13.24 13.24
N GLY A 124 -15.72 -12.12 13.41
CA GLY A 124 -14.93 -11.77 14.59
C GLY A 124 -13.51 -12.37 14.59
N ASP A 125 -12.69 -11.93 15.54
CA ASP A 125 -11.23 -12.16 15.60
C ASP A 125 -10.80 -13.64 15.57
N TYR A 126 -11.69 -14.55 15.93
CA TYR A 126 -11.41 -15.99 15.95
C TYR A 126 -11.74 -16.70 14.63
N ALA A 127 -12.02 -15.95 13.57
CA ALA A 127 -12.14 -16.46 12.22
C ALA A 127 -10.79 -16.38 11.49
N VAL A 128 -10.51 -17.40 10.68
CA VAL A 128 -9.28 -17.53 9.89
C VAL A 128 -9.61 -17.96 8.48
N CYS A 129 -8.76 -17.55 7.53
CA CYS A 129 -8.79 -18.04 6.18
C CYS A 129 -7.95 -19.32 6.07
N LYS A 130 -8.61 -20.45 5.88
CA LYS A 130 -7.94 -21.75 5.78
C LYS A 130 -8.37 -22.48 4.51
N HIS A 131 -7.39 -22.78 3.66
CA HIS A 131 -7.61 -23.38 2.33
C HIS A 131 -8.56 -22.54 1.46
N GLY A 132 -8.40 -21.22 1.48
CA GLY A 132 -9.22 -20.28 0.70
C GLY A 132 -10.64 -20.08 1.21
N GLN A 133 -10.97 -20.60 2.40
CA GLN A 133 -12.30 -20.51 2.99
C GLN A 133 -12.27 -20.07 4.45
N CYS A 134 -13.24 -19.24 4.85
CA CYS A 134 -13.36 -18.79 6.23
C CYS A 134 -13.82 -19.91 7.17
N GLN A 135 -13.08 -20.09 8.26
CA GLN A 135 -13.34 -21.09 9.29
C GLN A 135 -13.13 -20.47 10.67
N CYS A 136 -13.73 -21.05 11.70
CA CYS A 136 -13.37 -20.69 13.07
C CYS A 136 -12.08 -21.41 13.49
N LEU A 137 -11.29 -20.77 14.35
CA LEU A 137 -10.15 -21.40 15.01
C LEU A 137 -10.57 -22.68 15.76
N PRO A 138 -9.67 -23.67 15.94
CA PRO A 138 -9.95 -24.84 16.76
C PRO A 138 -10.45 -24.46 18.17
N GLY A 139 -11.54 -25.10 18.61
CA GLY A 139 -12.18 -24.80 19.91
C GLY A 139 -13.20 -23.64 19.88
N TYR A 140 -13.43 -23.04 18.71
CA TYR A 140 -14.48 -22.05 18.48
C TYR A 140 -15.59 -22.62 17.60
N ILE A 141 -16.83 -22.24 17.88
CA ILE A 141 -18.00 -22.61 17.08
C ILE A 141 -18.60 -21.37 16.43
N PHE A 142 -19.23 -21.57 15.27
CA PHE A 142 -19.89 -20.50 14.55
C PHE A 142 -21.34 -20.35 14.99
N ILE A 143 -21.69 -19.23 15.63
CA ILE A 143 -23.06 -18.80 15.95
C ILE A 143 -23.20 -17.34 15.52
N GLY A 144 -23.21 -17.10 14.19
CA GLY A 144 -23.11 -15.77 13.59
C GLY A 144 -21.72 -15.14 13.67
N LYS A 145 -20.97 -15.44 14.74
CA LYS A 145 -19.54 -15.17 14.93
C LYS A 145 -18.84 -16.40 15.49
N CYS A 146 -17.52 -16.45 15.40
CA CYS A 146 -16.71 -17.48 16.04
C CYS A 146 -16.63 -17.20 17.54
N ILE A 147 -17.24 -18.06 18.35
CA ILE A 147 -17.27 -17.92 19.81
C ILE A 147 -16.62 -19.13 20.49
N LYS A 148 -15.92 -18.88 21.59
CA LYS A 148 -15.26 -19.93 22.35
C LYS A 148 -16.30 -20.82 23.02
N THR A 149 -16.20 -22.13 22.86
CA THR A 149 -16.98 -23.05 23.69
C THR A 149 -16.33 -23.13 25.08
N ARG A 150 -17.13 -23.09 26.15
CA ARG A 150 -16.64 -23.44 27.48
C ARG A 150 -16.33 -24.95 27.47
N GLY A 151 -15.06 -25.27 27.19
CA GLY A 151 -14.33 -26.53 27.35
C GLY A 151 -15.09 -27.85 27.36
N LYS A 152 -14.73 -28.74 26.43
CA LYS A 152 -14.33 -30.11 26.75
C LYS A 152 -13.31 -30.58 25.71
N LEU A 153 -12.05 -30.68 26.14
CA LEU A 153 -11.08 -31.61 25.58
C LEU A 153 -11.72 -33.01 25.70
N PHE A 154 -11.81 -33.73 24.58
CA PHE A 154 -11.96 -35.18 24.58
C PHE A 154 -10.58 -35.77 24.29
#